data_AF-A0A4D7CB37-F1
#
_entry.id   AF-A0A4D7CB37-F1
#
_cell.length_a   1.000
_cell.length_b   1.000
_cell.length_c   1.000
_cell.angle_alpha   90.00
_cell.angle_beta   90.00
_cell.angle_gamma   90.00
#
_symmetry.space_group_name_H-M   'P 1'
#
loop_
_entity.id
_entity.type
_entity.pdbx_description
1 polymer ?
#
loop_
_entity_poly.entity_id
_entity_poly.type
_entity_poly.pdbx_seq_one_letter_code
_entity_poly.pdbx_strand_id
1 'polypeptide(L)'
;MTYDPTALTREPLYNLRLGNSYFQRMLDNYDGNHVMAVAAYNAGPGRVRQWVQRFGDPRDPNVDILQWIEKIPIPETRDYVQRVLENAVVYASRQGSGTAAVRPSLIWRFLDRGDKGATN
;
A
#
# COMPACT_ATOMS: atom_id res chain seq x y z
N MET A 1 -2.73 32.71 -15.15
CA MET A 1 -3.12 31.73 -14.11
C MET A 1 -1.86 31.04 -13.65
N THR A 2 -1.35 31.39 -12.46
CA THR A 2 -0.08 30.89 -11.96
C THR A 2 -0.35 29.64 -11.13
N TYR A 3 0.15 28.50 -11.59
CA TYR A 3 0.05 27.21 -10.90
C TYR A 3 0.88 27.26 -9.60
N ASP A 4 0.23 27.09 -8.45
CA ASP A 4 0.90 27.04 -7.13
C ASP A 4 0.87 25.59 -6.57
N PRO A 5 2.00 24.87 -6.62
CA PRO A 5 2.10 23.48 -6.15
C PRO A 5 2.00 23.34 -4.62
N THR A 6 1.92 24.42 -3.84
CA THR A 6 1.82 24.36 -2.38
C THR A 6 0.40 24.09 -1.86
N ALA A 7 -0.62 24.09 -2.72
CA ALA A 7 -1.99 23.74 -2.34
C ALA A 7 -2.15 22.24 -1.99
N LEU A 8 -1.27 21.37 -2.48
CA LEU A 8 -1.25 19.94 -2.18
C LEU A 8 -0.79 19.63 -0.74
N THR A 9 -0.14 20.57 -0.05
CA THR A 9 0.48 20.36 1.25
C THR A 9 -0.24 21.03 2.43
N ARG A 10 -1.29 21.84 2.20
CA ARG A 10 -1.84 22.76 3.22
C ARG A 10 -3.21 22.43 3.80
N GLU A 11 -3.98 21.48 3.24
CA GLU A 11 -5.34 21.16 3.71
C GLU A 11 -5.51 19.64 3.93
N PRO A 12 -4.97 19.08 5.04
CA PRO A 12 -5.00 17.64 5.29
C PRO A 12 -6.43 17.08 5.34
N LEU A 13 -7.38 17.82 5.95
CA LEU A 13 -8.73 17.34 6.23
C LEU A 13 -9.70 17.44 5.03
N TYR A 14 -9.45 18.33 4.07
CA TYR A 14 -10.27 18.45 2.86
C TYR A 14 -9.86 17.43 1.78
N ASN A 15 -8.55 17.21 1.59
CA ASN A 15 -8.03 16.12 0.76
C ASN A 15 -8.32 14.73 1.36
N LEU A 16 -8.48 14.62 2.69
CA LEU A 16 -8.82 13.35 3.35
C LEU A 16 -10.21 12.84 2.98
N ARG A 17 -11.24 13.67 2.80
CA ARG A 17 -12.60 13.16 2.50
C ARG A 17 -12.76 12.68 1.06
N LEU A 18 -12.29 13.47 0.09
CA LEU A 18 -12.32 13.10 -1.33
C LEU A 18 -11.26 12.04 -1.65
N GLY A 19 -10.09 12.14 -1.02
CA GLY A 19 -9.03 11.12 -1.10
C GLY A 19 -9.44 9.81 -0.43
N ASN A 20 -10.16 9.84 0.70
CA ASN A 20 -10.67 8.63 1.34
C ASN A 20 -11.76 7.98 0.50
N SER A 21 -12.73 8.71 -0.07
CA SER A 21 -13.73 8.08 -0.94
C SER A 21 -13.09 7.47 -2.19
N TYR A 22 -12.07 8.13 -2.75
CA TYR A 22 -11.33 7.57 -3.88
C TYR A 22 -10.52 6.34 -3.49
N PHE A 23 -9.85 6.37 -2.34
CA PHE A 23 -9.07 5.25 -1.83
C PHE A 23 -9.96 4.06 -1.43
N GLN A 24 -11.11 4.30 -0.79
CA GLN A 24 -12.10 3.28 -0.49
C GLN A 24 -12.58 2.61 -1.79
N ARG A 25 -12.88 3.39 -2.83
CA ARG A 25 -13.17 2.83 -4.15
C ARG A 25 -12.03 1.97 -4.70
N MET A 26 -10.77 2.33 -4.46
CA MET A 26 -9.65 1.47 -4.85
C MET A 26 -9.60 0.19 -4.03
N LEU A 27 -9.80 0.27 -2.71
CA LEU A 27 -9.90 -0.92 -1.86
C LEU A 27 -11.01 -1.86 -2.33
N ASP A 28 -12.20 -1.33 -2.59
CA ASP A 28 -13.34 -2.11 -3.10
C ASP A 28 -13.02 -2.77 -4.45
N ASN A 29 -12.36 -2.04 -5.36
CA ASN A 29 -11.97 -2.57 -6.68
C ASN A 29 -10.92 -3.69 -6.61
N TYR A 30 -10.21 -3.82 -5.49
CA TYR A 30 -9.15 -4.80 -5.29
C TYR A 30 -9.43 -5.73 -4.11
N ASP A 31 -10.70 -5.93 -3.76
CA ASP A 31 -11.17 -6.83 -2.70
C ASP A 31 -10.45 -6.63 -1.35
N GLY A 32 -10.18 -5.37 -1.00
CA GLY A 32 -9.48 -5.00 0.23
C GLY A 32 -7.97 -5.23 0.18
N ASN A 33 -7.37 -5.57 -0.97
CA ASN A 33 -5.92 -5.65 -1.11
C ASN A 33 -5.30 -4.25 -1.04
N HIS A 34 -4.71 -3.92 0.11
CA HIS A 34 -4.17 -2.59 0.39
C HIS A 34 -2.97 -2.24 -0.50
N VAL A 35 -2.14 -3.21 -0.87
CA VAL A 35 -0.98 -2.96 -1.76
C VAL A 35 -1.47 -2.51 -3.13
N MET A 36 -2.42 -3.23 -3.70
CA MET A 36 -3.01 -2.90 -5.00
C MET A 36 -3.78 -1.58 -4.95
N ALA A 37 -4.53 -1.33 -3.87
CA ALA A 37 -5.27 -0.09 -3.70
C ALA A 37 -4.35 1.14 -3.58
N VAL A 38 -3.26 1.05 -2.81
CA VAL A 38 -2.27 2.12 -2.67
C VAL A 38 -1.54 2.36 -3.99
N ALA A 39 -1.15 1.30 -4.68
CA ALA A 39 -0.54 1.39 -6.01
C ALA A 39 -1.50 2.05 -7.03
N ALA A 40 -2.78 1.69 -7.01
CA ALA A 40 -3.78 2.23 -7.92
C ALA A 40 -4.17 3.68 -7.59
N TYR A 41 -4.15 4.05 -6.31
CA TYR A 41 -4.34 5.44 -5.87
C TYR A 41 -3.25 6.35 -6.43
N ASN A 42 -1.98 5.90 -6.41
CA ASN A 42 -0.83 6.68 -6.89
C ASN A 42 -0.66 6.62 -8.41
N ALA A 43 -0.69 5.43 -9.02
CA ALA A 43 -0.36 5.23 -10.43
C ALA A 43 -1.59 5.09 -11.34
N GLY A 44 -2.79 5.00 -10.77
CA GLY A 44 -4.05 4.76 -11.46
C GLY A 44 -4.37 3.26 -11.62
N PRO A 45 -5.65 2.87 -11.54
CA PRO A 45 -6.06 1.47 -11.60
C PRO A 45 -5.77 0.79 -12.95
N GLY A 46 -5.69 1.56 -14.04
CA GLY A 46 -5.30 1.05 -15.35
C GLY A 46 -3.89 0.46 -15.37
N ARG A 47 -2.94 1.11 -14.68
CA ARG A 47 -1.56 0.62 -14.56
C ARG A 47 -1.49 -0.62 -13.70
N VAL A 48 -2.17 -0.64 -12.56
CA VAL A 48 -2.23 -1.82 -11.68
C VAL A 48 -2.81 -3.02 -12.42
N ARG A 49 -3.86 -2.85 -13.24
CA ARG A 49 -4.38 -3.94 -14.09
C ARG A 49 -3.31 -4.49 -15.06
N GLN A 50 -2.52 -3.62 -15.69
CA GLN A 50 -1.42 -4.04 -16.55
C GLN A 50 -0.34 -4.80 -15.77
N TRP A 51 -0.04 -4.38 -14.54
CA TRP A 51 0.94 -5.05 -13.69
C TRP A 51 0.46 -6.40 -13.19
N VAL A 52 -0.82 -6.53 -12.84
CA VAL A 52 -1.46 -7.82 -12.52
C VAL A 52 -1.33 -8.79 -13.69
N GLN A 53 -1.63 -8.33 -14.91
CA GLN A 53 -1.49 -9.16 -16.12
C GLN A 53 -0.03 -9.58 -16.38
N ARG A 54 0.94 -8.75 -16.00
CA ARG A 54 2.35 -8.99 -16.30
C ARG A 54 3.09 -9.78 -15.21
N PHE A 55 2.72 -9.60 -13.94
CA PHE A 55 3.47 -10.11 -12.79
C PHE A 55 2.69 -11.09 -11.92
N GLY A 56 1.42 -11.36 -12.25
CA GLY A 56 0.51 -12.11 -11.41
C GLY A 56 -0.34 -11.20 -10.52
N ASP A 57 -1.47 -11.74 -10.04
CA ASP A 57 -2.37 -11.06 -9.14
C ASP A 57 -1.89 -11.19 -7.68
N PRO A 58 -1.58 -10.08 -6.98
CA PRO A 58 -1.18 -10.11 -5.56
C PRO A 58 -2.21 -10.71 -4.60
N ARG A 59 -3.45 -10.97 -5.05
CA ARG A 59 -4.47 -11.70 -4.28
C ARG A 59 -4.30 -13.22 -4.34
N ASP A 60 -3.55 -13.72 -5.32
CA ASP A 60 -3.22 -15.14 -5.43
C ASP A 60 -2.11 -15.48 -4.41
N PRO A 61 -2.28 -16.49 -3.54
CA PRO A 61 -1.26 -16.90 -2.57
C PRO A 61 0.06 -17.34 -3.22
N ASN A 62 0.07 -17.69 -4.50
CA ASN A 62 1.28 -18.06 -5.23
C ASN A 62 2.09 -16.85 -5.73
N VAL A 63 1.55 -15.64 -5.58
CA VAL A 63 2.22 -14.39 -5.99
C VAL A 63 2.85 -13.73 -4.78
N ASP A 64 4.18 -13.71 -4.75
CA ASP A 64 4.93 -12.96 -3.73
C ASP A 64 4.69 -11.45 -3.91
N ILE A 65 3.96 -10.88 -2.94
CA ILE A 65 3.60 -9.46 -2.90
C ILE A 65 4.82 -8.55 -2.87
N LEU A 66 5.91 -8.95 -2.20
CA LEU A 66 7.13 -8.15 -2.13
C LEU A 66 7.82 -8.09 -3.49
N GLN A 67 7.94 -9.25 -4.15
CA GLN A 67 8.45 -9.31 -5.52
C GLN A 67 7.56 -8.53 -6.50
N TRP A 68 6.24 -8.53 -6.28
CA TRP A 68 5.31 -7.75 -7.09
C TRP A 68 5.56 -6.25 -6.94
N ILE A 69 5.76 -5.75 -5.71
CA ILE A 69 6.09 -4.33 -5.44
C ILE A 69 7.42 -3.96 -6.12
N GLU A 70 8.46 -4.80 -6.00
CA GLU A 70 9.76 -4.54 -6.64
C GLU A 70 9.70 -4.54 -8.18
N LYS A 71 8.69 -5.18 -8.77
CA LYS A 71 8.47 -5.17 -10.22
C LYS A 71 7.72 -3.93 -10.71
N ILE A 72 7.21 -3.07 -9.83
CA ILE A 72 6.53 -1.81 -10.21
C ILE A 72 7.49 -0.96 -11.05
N PRO A 73 7.19 -0.65 -12.33
CA PRO A 73 8.14 0.01 -13.23
C PRO A 73 8.35 1.50 -12.95
N ILE A 74 7.53 2.11 -12.10
CA ILE A 74 7.60 3.53 -11.75
C ILE A 74 8.29 3.63 -10.39
N PRO A 75 9.54 4.11 -10.31
CA PRO A 75 10.28 4.18 -9.05
C PRO A 75 9.54 4.98 -7.97
N GLU A 76 8.97 6.12 -8.33
CA GLU A 76 8.19 6.96 -7.40
C GLU A 76 6.98 6.20 -6.81
N THR A 77 6.25 5.44 -7.64
CA THR A 77 5.13 4.63 -7.16
C THR A 77 5.61 3.51 -6.26
N ARG A 78 6.72 2.85 -6.59
CA ARG A 78 7.31 1.80 -5.77
C ARG A 78 7.67 2.33 -4.38
N ASP A 79 8.40 3.43 -4.34
CA ASP A 79 8.81 4.11 -3.10
C ASP A 79 7.58 4.54 -2.28
N TYR A 80 6.54 5.04 -2.94
CA TYR A 80 5.29 5.43 -2.29
C TYR A 80 4.59 4.22 -1.62
N VAL A 81 4.45 3.11 -2.35
CA VAL A 81 3.84 1.88 -1.81
C VAL A 81 4.63 1.35 -0.62
N GLN A 82 5.96 1.30 -0.72
CA GLN A 82 6.83 0.86 0.37
C GLN A 82 6.66 1.75 1.62
N ARG A 83 6.71 3.07 1.47
CA ARG A 83 6.52 4.02 2.58
C ARG A 83 5.16 3.89 3.25
N VAL A 84 4.09 3.64 2.49
CA VAL A 84 2.74 3.45 3.06
C VAL A 84 2.66 2.15 3.86
N LEU A 85 3.26 1.07 3.36
CA LEU A 85 3.30 -0.22 4.07
C LEU A 85 4.16 -0.16 5.34
N GLU A 86 5.31 0.51 5.30
CA GLU A 86 6.16 0.76 6.46
C GLU A 86 5.38 1.48 7.57
N ASN A 87 4.66 2.55 7.21
CA ASN A 87 3.82 3.27 8.15
C ASN A 87 2.67 2.41 8.69
N ALA A 88 2.02 1.60 7.85
CA ALA A 88 0.94 0.71 8.27
C ALA A 88 1.40 -0.31 9.34
N VAL A 89 2.59 -0.90 9.16
CA VAL A 89 3.21 -1.81 10.16
C VAL A 89 3.52 -1.07 11.46
N VAL A 90 3.96 0.19 11.39
CA VAL A 90 4.21 1.02 12.58
C VAL A 90 2.90 1.36 13.32
N TYR A 91 1.79 1.62 12.62
CA TYR A 91 0.49 1.89 13.25
C TYR A 91 -0.17 0.63 13.80
N ALA A 92 -0.03 -0.52 13.14
CA ALA A 92 -0.51 -1.81 13.63
C ALA A 92 0.25 -2.25 14.91
N SER A 93 1.57 -2.02 14.98
CA SER A 93 2.36 -2.34 16.18
C SER A 93 2.06 -1.43 17.37
N ARG A 94 1.70 -0.16 17.14
CA ARG A 94 1.29 0.79 18.19
C ARG A 94 -0.07 0.51 18.82
N GLN A 95 -0.98 -0.16 18.10
CA GLN A 95 -2.27 -0.58 18.67
C GLN A 95 -2.17 -1.88 19.49
N GLY A 96 -1.03 -2.58 19.44
CA GLY A 96 -0.79 -3.84 20.15
C GLY A 96 0.14 -3.76 21.36
N SER A 97 1.15 -2.88 21.39
CA SER A 97 2.04 -2.69 22.55
C SER A 97 2.92 -1.44 22.36
N GLY A 98 3.20 -0.75 23.45
CA GLY A 98 3.94 0.51 23.47
C GLY A 98 5.30 0.47 22.75
N THR A 99 5.57 1.59 22.06
CA THR A 99 6.90 2.10 21.65
C THR A 99 8.00 1.06 21.40
N ALA A 100 8.11 0.58 20.16
CA ALA A 100 9.38 0.12 19.63
C ALA A 100 9.62 0.83 18.29
N ALA A 101 10.66 1.65 18.23
CA ALA A 101 11.17 2.16 16.95
C ALA A 101 11.58 0.95 16.10
N VAL A 102 10.92 0.80 14.95
CA VAL A 102 11.05 -0.40 14.14
C VAL A 102 12.18 -0.24 13.11
N ARG A 103 13.19 -1.10 13.24
CA ARG A 103 14.27 -1.31 12.27
C ARG A 103 13.75 -2.08 11.04
N PRO A 104 14.37 -1.94 9.84
CA PRO A 104 13.95 -2.58 8.59
C PRO A 104 13.68 -4.10 8.65
N SER A 105 14.20 -4.81 9.66
CA SER A 105 14.03 -6.25 9.85
C SER A 105 12.66 -6.72 10.39
N LEU A 106 11.75 -5.82 10.79
CA LEU A 106 10.46 -6.22 11.37
C LEU A 106 9.32 -6.36 10.35
N ILE A 107 9.44 -5.74 9.17
CA ILE A 107 8.49 -5.88 8.06
C ILE A 107 8.43 -7.35 7.62
N TRP A 108 9.59 -7.99 7.52
CA TRP A 108 9.75 -9.41 7.21
C TRP A 108 8.98 -10.33 8.16
N ARG A 109 8.93 -10.01 9.47
CA ARG A 109 8.24 -10.85 10.49
C ARG A 109 6.73 -10.65 10.57
N PHE A 110 6.19 -9.63 9.92
CA PHE A 110 4.75 -9.35 9.91
C PHE A 110 4.08 -9.95 8.67
N LEU A 111 4.78 -9.94 7.52
CA LEU A 111 4.29 -10.55 6.29
C LEU A 111 4.41 -12.08 6.29
N ASP A 112 5.43 -12.64 6.93
CA ASP A 112 5.64 -14.09 7.08
C ASP A 112 4.63 -14.77 8.04
N ARG A 113 4.02 -13.99 8.96
CA ARG A 113 3.10 -14.55 9.97
C ARG A 113 1.69 -14.83 9.45
N GLY A 114 1.39 -14.42 8.22
CA GLY A 114 0.13 -14.74 7.54
C GLY A 114 0.01 -16.21 7.10
N ASP A 115 1.09 -16.99 7.18
CA ASP A 115 1.17 -18.36 6.62
C ASP A 115 1.08 -19.49 7.68
N LYS A 116 0.87 -19.17 8.97
CA LYS A 116 0.77 -20.20 10.03
C LYS A 116 -0.34 -19.91 11.02
N GLY A 117 -1.57 -20.27 10.65
CA GLY A 117 -2.73 -20.13 11.53
C GLY A 117 -4.01 -20.83 11.08
N ALA A 118 -3.91 -22.00 10.44
CA ALA A 118 -5.07 -22.88 10.19
C ALA A 118 -4.65 -24.36 10.16
N THR A 119 -4.13 -24.87 11.27
CA THR A 119 -4.16 -26.30 11.60
C THR A 119 -4.14 -26.46 13.12
N ASN A 120 -5.33 -26.50 13.71
CA ASN A 120 -5.74 -27.56 14.62
C ASN A 120 -7.27 -27.58 14.72
#